data_AF-A0A1G3MAX4-F1
#
_entry.id   AF-A0A1G3MAX4-F1
#
_cell.length_a   1.000
_cell.length_b   1.000
_cell.length_c   1.000
_cell.angle_alpha   90.00
_cell.angle_beta   90.00
_cell.angle_gamma   90.00
#
_symmetry.space_group_name_H-M   'P 1'
#
loop_
_entity.id
_entity.type
_entity.pdbx_description
1 polymer ?
#
loop_
_entity_poly.entity_id
_entity_poly.type
_entity_poly.pdbx_seq_one_letter_code
_entity_poly.pdbx_strand_id
1 'polypeptide(L)'
;MSSLSSRIRRRRRQLGLSLSQLARIVRTSPATIARYESGWHRFQLYTLEKLASALGCRLKVELQAVRLASPAVSWRSARRRLGRLFWDTPLGEADLRRHPRWVIRRVLEFGDLADVQLLVRLVGRSGILREACSIRFGSRKTHSFWESMIGLEGLVCSGACCRREAEVCWRT
;
A
#
# COMPACT_ATOMS: atom_id res chain seq x y z
N MET A 1 -26.60 -3.31 9.40
CA MET A 1 -25.81 -2.32 10.17
C MET A 1 -26.29 -0.92 9.81
N SER A 2 -26.62 -0.05 10.78
CA SER A 2 -27.08 1.32 10.47
C SER A 2 -25.90 2.18 10.00
N SER A 3 -25.98 2.76 8.79
CA SER A 3 -24.95 3.67 8.27
C SER A 3 -24.84 4.94 9.11
N LEU A 4 -23.68 5.60 9.12
CA LEU A 4 -23.46 6.86 9.84
C LEU A 4 -24.51 7.93 9.45
N SER A 5 -24.81 8.06 8.17
CA SER A 5 -25.87 8.93 7.63
C SER A 5 -27.24 8.66 8.24
N SER A 6 -27.63 7.39 8.37
CA SER A 6 -28.90 7.01 8.99
C SER A 6 -28.94 7.37 10.49
N ARG A 7 -27.80 7.27 11.18
CA ARG A 7 -27.67 7.65 12.61
C ARG A 7 -27.82 9.15 12.80
N ILE A 8 -27.20 9.96 11.93
CA ILE A 8 -27.33 11.44 11.92
C ILE A 8 -28.80 11.82 11.73
N ARG A 9 -29.45 11.30 10.69
CA ARG A 9 -30.88 11.56 10.39
C ARG A 9 -31.80 11.20 11.53
N ARG A 10 -31.60 10.00 12.11
CA ARG A 10 -32.40 9.52 13.23
C ARG A 10 -32.24 10.42 14.45
N ARG A 11 -31.00 10.80 14.80
CA ARG A 11 -30.75 11.67 15.95
C ARG A 11 -31.33 13.06 15.76
N ARG A 12 -31.18 13.66 14.58
CA ARG A 12 -31.80 14.95 14.25
C ARG A 12 -33.32 14.93 14.48
N ARG A 13 -34.00 13.87 14.00
CA ARG A 13 -35.45 13.69 14.19
C ARG A 13 -35.85 13.52 15.64
N GLN A 14 -35.07 12.79 16.45
CA GLN A 14 -35.30 12.66 17.90
C GLN A 14 -35.23 13.99 18.63
N LEU A 15 -34.40 14.92 18.14
CA LEU A 15 -34.29 16.29 18.68
C LEU A 15 -35.36 17.24 18.11
N GLY A 16 -36.27 16.76 17.26
CA GLY A 16 -37.30 17.59 16.62
C GLY A 16 -36.76 18.60 15.60
N LEU A 17 -35.50 18.46 15.17
CA LEU A 17 -34.84 19.44 14.30
C LEU A 17 -35.19 19.20 12.82
N SER A 18 -35.55 20.25 12.10
CA SER A 18 -35.62 20.27 10.64
C SER A 18 -34.21 20.29 10.02
N LEU A 19 -34.11 20.01 8.72
CA LEU A 19 -32.84 20.10 7.99
C LEU A 19 -32.24 21.51 8.08
N SER A 20 -33.07 22.54 7.92
CA SER A 20 -32.64 23.94 7.98
C SER A 20 -32.20 24.38 9.37
N GLN A 21 -32.85 23.87 10.43
CA GLN A 21 -32.45 24.14 11.80
C GLN A 21 -31.08 23.53 12.11
N LEU A 22 -30.86 22.25 11.76
CA LEU A 22 -29.55 21.63 11.95
C LEU A 22 -28.47 22.33 11.12
N ALA A 23 -28.78 22.69 9.87
CA ALA A 23 -27.86 23.41 8.99
C ALA A 23 -27.40 24.74 9.61
N ARG A 24 -28.32 25.50 10.20
CA ARG A 24 -28.02 26.76 10.90
C ARG A 24 -27.12 26.54 12.12
N ILE A 25 -27.36 25.51 12.92
CA ILE A 25 -26.52 25.17 14.10
C ILE A 25 -25.10 24.79 13.66
N VAL A 26 -24.98 23.97 12.62
CA VAL A 26 -23.70 23.48 12.08
C VAL A 26 -22.97 24.53 11.24
N ARG A 27 -23.65 25.65 10.92
CA ARG A 27 -23.21 26.72 10.01
C ARG A 27 -22.91 26.19 8.60
N THR A 28 -23.89 25.52 8.02
CA THR A 28 -23.85 24.98 6.64
C THR A 28 -25.21 25.12 5.96
N SER A 29 -25.34 24.60 4.73
CA SER A 29 -26.61 24.65 3.98
C SER A 29 -27.52 23.44 4.25
N PRO A 30 -28.85 23.59 4.16
CA PRO A 30 -29.79 22.46 4.30
C PRO A 30 -29.52 21.33 3.28
N ALA A 31 -29.11 21.69 2.06
CA ALA A 31 -28.69 20.74 1.03
C ALA A 31 -27.45 19.93 1.45
N THR A 32 -26.52 20.54 2.18
CA THR A 32 -25.34 19.84 2.72
C THR A 32 -25.72 18.83 3.79
N ILE A 33 -26.62 19.19 4.71
CA ILE A 33 -27.16 18.24 5.69
C ILE A 33 -27.91 17.10 5.01
N ALA A 34 -28.75 17.40 4.00
CA ALA A 34 -29.47 16.38 3.23
C ALA A 34 -28.51 15.39 2.55
N ARG A 35 -27.40 15.86 1.96
CA ARG A 35 -26.34 15.00 1.40
C ARG A 35 -25.71 14.10 2.46
N TYR A 36 -25.43 14.62 3.65
CA TYR A 36 -24.87 13.82 4.74
C TYR A 36 -25.84 12.74 5.23
N GLU A 37 -27.16 12.98 5.15
CA GLU A 37 -28.19 12.02 5.53
C GLU A 37 -28.56 11.01 4.43
N SER A 38 -28.23 11.29 3.15
CA SER A 38 -28.57 10.43 2.01
C SER A 38 -27.59 9.28 1.75
N GLY A 39 -26.53 9.14 2.56
CA GLY A 39 -25.50 8.11 2.36
C GLY A 39 -24.26 8.60 1.63
N TRP A 40 -24.04 9.91 1.51
CA TRP A 40 -22.79 10.44 0.97
C TRP A 40 -21.67 10.26 2.01
N HIS A 41 -20.73 9.35 1.76
CA HIS A 41 -19.77 8.86 2.77
C HIS A 41 -18.45 9.63 2.85
N ARG A 42 -18.31 10.78 2.18
CA ARG A 42 -17.11 11.63 2.25
C ARG A 42 -17.22 12.68 3.36
N PHE A 43 -16.99 12.25 4.59
CA PHE A 43 -16.92 13.14 5.75
C PHE A 43 -15.47 13.53 6.05
N GLN A 44 -15.24 14.80 6.32
CA GLN A 44 -14.05 15.23 7.05
C GLN A 44 -14.29 15.03 8.55
N LEU A 45 -13.24 14.70 9.31
CA LEU A 45 -13.34 14.52 10.77
C LEU A 45 -13.93 15.75 11.45
N TYR A 46 -13.47 16.94 11.07
CA TYR A 46 -14.00 18.23 11.52
C TYR A 46 -15.53 18.35 11.33
N THR A 47 -16.05 17.89 10.19
CA THR A 47 -17.50 17.92 9.93
C THR A 47 -18.25 16.97 10.86
N LEU A 48 -17.67 15.80 11.16
CA LEU A 48 -18.26 14.85 12.10
C LEU A 48 -18.27 15.40 13.53
N GLU A 49 -17.23 16.11 13.94
CA GLU A 49 -17.17 16.78 15.25
C GLU A 49 -18.25 17.86 15.39
N LYS A 50 -18.42 18.69 14.36
CA LYS A 50 -19.50 19.70 14.32
C LYS A 50 -20.88 19.07 14.42
N LEU A 51 -21.13 18.02 13.63
CA LEU A 51 -22.41 17.30 13.66
C LEU A 51 -22.64 16.62 15.01
N ALA A 52 -21.61 16.02 15.59
CA ALA A 52 -21.70 15.39 16.90
C ALA A 52 -22.08 16.41 17.98
N SER A 53 -21.38 17.55 18.00
CA SER A 53 -21.66 18.66 18.92
C SER A 53 -23.10 19.19 18.76
N ALA A 54 -23.52 19.45 17.52
CA ALA A 54 -24.87 19.95 17.21
C ALA A 54 -26.00 18.96 17.56
N LEU A 55 -25.70 17.66 17.59
CA LEU A 55 -26.67 16.59 17.86
C LEU A 55 -26.60 16.05 19.30
N GLY A 56 -25.77 16.67 20.15
CA GLY A 56 -25.54 16.20 21.52
C GLY A 56 -24.99 14.77 21.57
N CYS A 57 -24.07 14.45 20.67
CA CYS A 57 -23.43 13.15 20.52
C CYS A 57 -21.94 13.24 20.80
N ARG A 58 -21.34 12.14 21.28
CA ARG A 58 -19.88 11.97 21.37
C ARG A 58 -19.36 11.32 20.08
N LEU A 59 -18.37 11.95 19.44
CA LEU A 59 -17.62 11.30 18.36
C LEU A 59 -16.57 10.36 18.97
N LYS A 60 -16.61 9.08 18.59
CA LYS A 60 -15.63 8.06 18.98
C LYS A 60 -14.96 7.56 17.70
N VAL A 61 -13.67 7.84 17.55
CA VAL A 61 -12.83 7.34 16.45
C VAL A 61 -11.92 6.28 17.02
N GLU A 62 -11.92 5.10 16.40
CA GLU A 62 -11.05 3.99 16.78
C GLU A 62 -10.24 3.57 15.55
N LEU A 63 -8.96 3.31 15.76
CA LEU A 63 -8.13 2.63 14.78
C LEU A 63 -8.13 1.15 15.12
N GLN A 64 -8.43 0.31 14.13
CA GLN A 64 -8.33 -1.12 14.27
C GLN A 64 -7.17 -1.61 13.44
N ALA A 65 -6.37 -2.50 14.01
CA ALA A 65 -5.34 -3.20 13.26
C ALA A 65 -6.03 -3.97 12.13
N VAL A 66 -5.77 -3.57 10.88
CA VAL A 66 -6.16 -4.37 9.74
C VAL A 66 -5.27 -5.60 9.79
N ARG A 67 -5.78 -6.68 10.39
CA ARG A 67 -5.28 -8.01 10.09
C ARG A 67 -5.62 -8.24 8.64
N LEU A 68 -4.70 -7.88 7.75
CA LEU A 68 -4.63 -8.50 6.45
C LEU A 68 -4.47 -9.99 6.78
N ALA A 69 -5.57 -10.75 6.78
CA ALA A 69 -5.55 -12.19 6.67
C ALA A 69 -4.92 -12.47 5.31
N SER A 70 -3.60 -12.31 5.29
CA SER A 70 -2.76 -12.62 4.19
C SER A 70 -2.69 -14.13 4.28
N PRO A 71 -3.41 -14.90 3.43
CA PRO A 71 -3.30 -16.35 3.44
C PRO A 71 -1.81 -16.67 3.43
N ALA A 72 -1.36 -17.56 4.32
CA ALA A 72 0.06 -17.89 4.45
C ALA A 72 0.63 -18.10 3.04
N VAL A 73 1.49 -17.18 2.60
CA VAL A 73 2.01 -17.25 1.23
C VAL A 73 2.94 -18.44 1.20
N SER A 74 2.51 -19.52 0.58
CA SER A 74 3.37 -20.67 0.37
C SER A 74 4.29 -20.42 -0.82
N TRP A 75 5.53 -20.89 -0.73
CA TRP A 75 6.42 -20.89 -1.89
C TRP A 75 5.82 -21.67 -3.07
N ARG A 76 5.03 -22.73 -2.83
CA ARG A 76 4.32 -23.47 -3.88
C ARG A 76 3.36 -22.60 -4.69
N SER A 77 2.53 -21.79 -4.01
CA SER A 77 1.64 -20.83 -4.70
C SER A 77 2.42 -19.77 -5.46
N ALA A 78 3.55 -19.33 -4.91
CA ALA A 78 4.39 -18.36 -5.58
C ALA A 78 5.07 -18.93 -6.82
N ARG A 79 5.63 -20.13 -6.74
CA ARG A 79 6.22 -20.84 -7.88
C ARG A 79 5.25 -20.97 -9.05
N ARG A 80 3.98 -21.31 -8.78
CA ARG A 80 2.94 -21.37 -9.83
C ARG A 80 2.74 -20.05 -10.54
N ARG A 81 2.77 -18.93 -9.82
CA ARG A 81 2.61 -17.59 -10.39
C ARG A 81 3.87 -17.11 -11.11
N LEU A 82 5.01 -17.22 -10.42
CA LEU A 82 6.29 -16.69 -10.86
C LEU A 82 6.90 -17.52 -11.99
N GLY A 83 6.55 -18.80 -12.14
CA GLY A 83 7.14 -19.70 -13.14
C GLY A 83 7.14 -19.15 -14.57
N ARG A 84 6.16 -18.31 -14.94
CA ARG A 84 6.12 -17.62 -16.24
C ARG A 84 7.30 -16.69 -16.51
N LEU A 85 7.97 -16.20 -15.47
CA LEU A 85 9.13 -15.30 -15.56
C LEU A 85 10.46 -16.06 -15.75
N PHE A 86 10.42 -17.39 -15.70
CA PHE A 86 11.60 -18.27 -15.73
C PHE A 86 11.49 -19.21 -16.93
N TRP A 87 11.42 -18.63 -18.13
CA TRP A 87 11.28 -19.38 -19.39
C TRP A 87 12.54 -20.16 -19.79
N ASP A 88 13.69 -19.79 -19.23
CA ASP A 88 15.01 -20.33 -19.52
C ASP A 88 15.45 -21.44 -18.55
N THR A 89 14.94 -21.45 -17.32
CA THR A 89 15.33 -22.44 -16.30
C THR A 89 14.17 -22.66 -15.33
N PRO A 90 13.78 -23.91 -15.03
CA PRO A 90 12.63 -24.17 -14.17
C PRO A 90 12.86 -23.65 -12.74
N LEU A 91 11.92 -22.86 -12.23
CA LEU A 91 11.91 -22.39 -10.84
C LEU A 91 11.52 -23.52 -9.88
N GLY A 92 12.45 -23.95 -9.03
CA GLY A 92 12.35 -25.03 -8.06
C GLY A 92 11.98 -24.61 -6.63
N GLU A 93 11.77 -25.59 -5.74
CA GLU A 93 11.32 -25.32 -4.36
C GLU A 93 12.38 -24.62 -3.47
N ALA A 94 13.67 -24.78 -3.78
CA ALA A 94 14.77 -24.27 -2.97
C ALA A 94 15.38 -22.97 -3.52
N ASP A 95 15.04 -22.55 -4.74
CA ASP A 95 15.78 -21.50 -5.45
C ASP A 95 15.64 -20.13 -4.82
N LEU A 96 14.49 -19.80 -4.23
CA LEU A 96 14.35 -18.55 -3.49
C LEU A 96 15.29 -18.49 -2.28
N ARG A 97 15.61 -19.64 -1.67
CA ARG A 97 16.54 -19.73 -0.54
C ARG A 97 17.99 -19.81 -0.99
N ARG A 98 18.28 -20.60 -2.03
CA ARG A 98 19.65 -20.86 -2.53
C ARG A 98 20.16 -19.75 -3.44
N HIS A 99 19.28 -19.14 -4.22
CA HIS A 99 19.57 -18.16 -5.26
C HIS A 99 18.60 -16.95 -5.21
N PRO A 100 18.47 -16.27 -4.05
CA PRO A 100 17.49 -15.18 -3.87
C PRO A 100 17.69 -14.04 -4.89
N ARG A 101 18.94 -13.65 -5.17
CA ARG A 101 19.27 -12.60 -6.15
C ARG A 101 18.70 -12.89 -7.53
N TRP A 102 18.82 -14.12 -8.01
CA TRP A 102 18.34 -14.51 -9.33
C TRP A 102 16.81 -14.43 -9.40
N VAL A 103 16.12 -14.95 -8.39
CA VAL A 103 14.65 -14.89 -8.33
C VAL A 103 14.16 -13.45 -8.22
N ILE A 104 14.76 -12.66 -7.31
CA ILE A 104 14.39 -11.26 -7.10
C ILE A 104 14.64 -10.45 -8.37
N ARG A 105 15.81 -10.59 -9.00
CA ARG A 105 16.11 -9.91 -10.27
C ARG A 105 15.05 -10.20 -11.32
N ARG A 106 14.70 -11.47 -11.53
CA ARG A 106 13.70 -11.88 -12.52
C ARG A 106 12.34 -11.22 -12.28
N VAL A 107 11.89 -11.17 -11.03
CA VAL A 107 10.64 -10.51 -10.65
C VAL A 107 10.70 -9.00 -10.84
N LEU A 108 11.81 -8.35 -10.45
CA LEU A 108 11.96 -6.89 -10.56
C LEU A 108 12.19 -6.42 -12.01
N GLU A 109 12.70 -7.29 -12.90
CA GLU A 109 12.90 -7.01 -14.33
C GLU A 109 11.65 -7.25 -15.17
N PHE A 110 10.95 -8.37 -14.95
CA PHE A 110 9.91 -8.86 -15.86
C PHE A 110 8.54 -9.05 -15.19
N GLY A 111 8.45 -8.92 -13.87
CA GLY A 111 7.22 -9.15 -13.11
C GLY A 111 6.26 -7.97 -13.11
N ASP A 112 5.03 -8.23 -12.67
CA ASP A 112 4.01 -7.23 -12.40
C ASP A 112 3.95 -6.82 -10.90
N LEU A 113 3.13 -5.82 -10.57
CA LEU A 113 2.97 -5.35 -9.20
C LEU A 113 2.57 -6.48 -8.23
N ALA A 114 1.73 -7.40 -8.67
CA ALA A 114 1.28 -8.51 -7.84
C ALA A 114 2.39 -9.54 -7.61
N ASP A 115 3.31 -9.74 -8.56
CA ASP A 115 4.53 -10.54 -8.33
C ASP A 115 5.46 -9.87 -7.32
N VAL A 116 5.66 -8.56 -7.42
CA VAL A 116 6.49 -7.81 -6.47
C VAL A 116 5.87 -7.87 -5.07
N GLN A 117 4.56 -7.69 -4.94
CA GLN A 117 3.85 -7.85 -3.67
C GLN A 117 3.96 -9.27 -3.11
N LEU A 118 3.86 -10.29 -3.96
CA LEU A 118 4.04 -11.69 -3.58
C LEU A 118 5.46 -11.93 -3.04
N LEU A 119 6.47 -11.40 -3.72
CA LEU A 119 7.86 -11.47 -3.30
C LEU A 119 8.07 -10.75 -1.95
N VAL A 120 7.50 -9.55 -1.77
CA VAL A 120 7.57 -8.79 -0.50
C VAL A 120 7.00 -9.62 0.66
N ARG A 121 5.91 -10.34 0.42
CA ARG A 121 5.28 -11.21 1.43
C ARG A 121 6.11 -12.45 1.77
N LEU A 122 6.95 -12.92 0.85
CA LEU A 122 7.77 -14.12 1.04
C LEU A 122 9.11 -13.85 1.72
N VAL A 123 9.83 -12.83 1.25
CA VAL A 123 11.19 -12.53 1.72
C VAL A 123 11.28 -11.27 2.57
N GLY A 124 10.19 -10.50 2.67
CA GLY A 124 10.16 -9.20 3.32
C GLY A 124 10.74 -8.09 2.45
N ARG A 125 10.27 -6.86 2.69
CA ARG A 125 10.73 -5.67 2.00
C ARG A 125 12.24 -5.47 2.11
N SER A 126 12.80 -5.59 3.31
CA SER A 126 14.24 -5.41 3.56
C SER A 126 15.08 -6.48 2.86
N GLY A 127 14.57 -7.71 2.72
CA GLY A 127 15.24 -8.78 1.99
C GLY A 127 15.35 -8.46 0.50
N ILE A 128 14.28 -7.95 -0.11
CA ILE A 128 14.31 -7.50 -1.52
C ILE A 128 15.29 -6.37 -1.71
N LEU A 129 15.21 -5.33 -0.88
CA LEU A 129 16.04 -4.14 -1.04
C LEU A 129 17.53 -4.48 -0.92
N ARG A 130 17.91 -5.36 0.03
CA ARG A 130 19.29 -5.83 0.19
C ARG A 130 19.83 -6.45 -1.10
N GLU A 131 19.03 -7.28 -1.76
CA GLU A 131 19.46 -7.94 -3.00
C GLU A 131 19.37 -7.00 -4.21
N ALA A 132 18.36 -6.12 -4.27
CA ALA A 132 18.18 -5.12 -5.32
C ALA A 132 19.38 -4.19 -5.46
N CYS A 133 20.03 -3.81 -4.35
CA CYS A 133 21.25 -3.01 -4.38
C CYS A 133 22.42 -3.69 -5.12
N SER A 134 22.41 -5.02 -5.21
CA SER A 134 23.48 -5.81 -5.86
C SER A 134 23.09 -6.31 -7.26
N ILE A 135 21.88 -5.99 -7.74
CA ILE A 135 21.38 -6.49 -9.02
C ILE A 135 21.83 -5.58 -10.16
N ARG A 136 22.50 -6.18 -11.14
CA ARG A 136 22.73 -5.55 -12.44
C ARG A 136 21.52 -5.81 -13.33
N PHE A 137 20.66 -4.79 -13.46
CA PHE A 137 19.48 -4.86 -14.30
C PHE A 137 19.82 -4.86 -15.79
N GLY A 138 19.05 -5.59 -16.60
CA GLY A 138 19.24 -5.67 -18.05
C GLY A 138 18.92 -4.36 -18.81
N SER A 139 18.16 -3.45 -18.20
CA SER A 139 17.84 -2.15 -18.80
C SER A 139 18.22 -0.98 -17.88
N ARG A 140 18.73 0.10 -18.49
CA ARG A 140 19.05 1.35 -17.79
C ARG A 140 17.81 1.98 -17.12
N LYS A 141 16.63 1.86 -17.75
CA LYS A 141 15.37 2.37 -17.21
C LYS A 141 14.97 1.65 -15.91
N THR A 142 15.05 0.32 -15.92
CA THR A 142 14.75 -0.52 -14.74
C THR A 142 15.72 -0.22 -13.62
N HIS A 143 17.01 -0.04 -13.94
CA HIS A 143 18.03 0.36 -12.99
C HIS A 143 17.72 1.71 -12.31
N SER A 144 17.49 2.77 -13.09
CA SER A 144 17.23 4.11 -12.55
C SER A 144 15.95 4.17 -11.72
N PHE A 145 14.91 3.41 -12.09
CA PHE A 145 13.70 3.29 -11.29
C PHE A 145 13.98 2.70 -9.90
N TRP A 146 14.70 1.59 -9.84
CA TRP A 146 15.01 0.92 -8.58
C TRP A 146 16.01 1.71 -7.72
N GLU A 147 16.99 2.39 -8.31
CA GLU A 147 17.86 3.32 -7.58
C GLU A 147 17.06 4.42 -6.88
N SER A 148 16.09 5.02 -7.59
CA SER A 148 15.21 6.05 -7.02
C SER A 148 14.36 5.50 -5.87
N MET A 149 13.79 4.30 -6.05
CA MET A 149 12.99 3.63 -5.00
C MET A 149 13.81 3.28 -3.76
N ILE A 150 15.05 2.82 -3.92
CA ILE A 150 15.95 2.49 -2.80
C ILE A 150 16.31 3.77 -2.02
N GLY A 151 16.59 4.87 -2.73
CA GLY A 151 16.87 6.17 -2.13
C GLY A 151 15.72 6.72 -1.27
N LEU A 152 14.47 6.56 -1.73
CA LEU A 152 13.27 6.97 -0.98
C LEU A 152 13.07 6.18 0.32
N GLU A 153 13.61 4.97 0.41
CA GLU A 153 13.50 4.11 1.60
C GLU A 153 14.59 4.37 2.65
N GLY A 154 15.45 5.37 2.44
CA GLY A 154 16.52 5.72 3.37
C GLY A 154 17.64 4.68 3.45
N LEU A 155 17.64 3.69 2.55
CA LEU A 155 18.78 2.80 2.37
C LEU A 155 19.83 3.54 1.57
N VAL A 156 20.76 4.19 2.27
CA VAL A 156 22.00 4.63 1.65
C VAL A 156 22.74 3.37 1.25
N CYS A 157 22.82 3.09 -0.05
CA CYS A 157 23.83 2.17 -0.57
C CYS A 157 25.17 2.70 -0.08
N SER A 158 25.69 2.13 1.01
CA SER A 158 26.93 2.57 1.64
C SER A 158 28.09 2.25 0.71
N GLY A 159 28.34 3.14 -0.26
CA GLY A 159 29.62 3.54 -0.84
C GLY A 159 30.63 2.51 -1.37
N ALA A 160 30.42 1.21 -1.19
CA ALA A 160 31.38 0.15 -1.49
C ALA A 160 30.94 -0.75 -2.66
N CYS A 161 29.65 -0.75 -3.04
CA CYS A 161 29.17 -1.58 -4.15
C CYS A 161 29.13 -0.83 -5.51
N CYS A 162 29.40 0.48 -5.53
CA CYS A 162 29.16 1.35 -6.69
C CYS A 162 30.35 2.29 -7.04
N ARG A 163 31.62 1.89 -6.83
CA ARG A 163 32.73 2.58 -7.52
C ARG A 163 33.12 1.86 -8.80
N ARG A 164 33.25 2.67 -9.84
CA ARG A 164 33.55 2.34 -11.23
C ARG A 164 34.98 1.81 -11.40
N GLU A 165 35.26 0.58 -11.00
CA GLU A 165 36.58 -0.06 -11.19
C GLU A 165 36.49 -1.43 -11.90
N ALA A 166 35.76 -1.49 -13.01
CA ALA A 166 35.81 -2.65 -13.91
C ALA A 166 35.91 -2.26 -15.39
N GLU A 167 36.48 -1.09 -15.70
CA GLU A 167 36.92 -0.75 -17.06
C GLU A 167 38.42 -1.03 -17.31
N VAL A 168 39.17 -1.57 -16.33
CA VAL A 168 40.63 -1.77 -16.47
C VAL A 168 41.05 -3.24 -16.67
N CYS A 169 40.16 -4.23 -16.54
CA CYS A 169 40.59 -5.65 -16.56
C CYS A 169 40.35 -6.40 -17.89
N TRP A 170 40.22 -5.70 -19.03
CA TRP A 170 40.14 -6.32 -20.37
C TRP A 170 41.19 -5.79 -21.37
N ARG A 171 42.41 -5.52 -20.89
CA ARG A 171 43.60 -5.47 -21.75
C ARG A 171 44.82 -6.05 -21.04
N THR A 172 44.91 -7.38 -21.06
CA THR A 172 46.12 -8.19 -21.32
C THR A 172 45.66 -9.62 -21.53
#